data_AF-A0A8S3VH28-F1
#
_entry.id   AF-A0A8S3VH28-F1
#
_cell.length_a   1.000
_cell.length_b   1.000
_cell.length_c   1.000
_cell.angle_alpha   90.00
_cell.angle_beta   90.00
_cell.angle_gamma   90.00
#
_symmetry.space_group_name_H-M   'P 1'
#
loop_
_entity.id
_entity.type
_entity.pdbx_description
1 polymer ?
#
loop_
_entity_poly.entity_id
_entity_poly.type
_entity_poly.pdbx_seq_one_letter_code
_entity_poly.pdbx_strand_id
1 'polypeptide(L)'
;MPLKHQSCQNVFPLEHVSKNVRNSAVLNDTLDAMDSASKTLTGLMDGTNNNIKKLEDDEQTILRELKNVKENLVKQIDKLEEKVIKELSSIKKEKEIKFKRNKTEIGELKAKVQEIHEQVNFLKEHGSNNQLFLAMRQQEKKIQSIDVRVKEMTSTFVGAQLALTSIHDMKIDSIGSVEETPLPCAIKHIPMKLKQAQAKPDNSNPITSMQWKNQLNLPFGTDYTLTGIAITADDSLLLCNFDNNGNLYTYSSTYAFKSELPLCYPYDVAVIPNTEKAVVTLPINNSIQFIDTAKAVLGNKVSTEESCYGVCANRITYI
;
A
#
# COMPACT_ATOMS: atom_id res chain seq x y z
N MET A 1 12.49 99.35 64.22
CA MET A 1 12.75 99.55 65.66
C MET A 1 13.63 98.41 66.15
N PRO A 2 14.87 98.66 66.61
CA PRO A 2 15.70 97.62 67.19
C PRO A 2 15.17 97.31 68.60
N LEU A 3 14.67 96.09 68.79
CA LEU A 3 14.23 95.60 70.08
C LEU A 3 15.45 95.38 71.00
N LYS A 4 15.26 95.73 72.28
CA LYS A 4 16.27 95.91 73.33
C LYS A 4 17.07 94.64 73.65
N HIS A 5 18.37 94.66 73.36
CA HIS A 5 19.39 93.77 73.92
C HIS A 5 20.23 94.44 75.04
N GLN A 6 19.77 95.56 75.60
CA GLN A 6 20.56 96.41 76.52
C GLN A 6 20.86 95.79 77.90
N SER A 7 20.28 94.63 78.24
CA SER A 7 20.43 94.00 79.55
C SER A 7 20.74 92.50 79.49
N CYS A 8 21.27 92.02 78.36
CA CYS A 8 21.82 90.66 78.29
C CYS A 8 23.28 90.66 78.79
N GLN A 9 23.56 89.99 79.90
CA GLN A 9 24.92 89.86 80.48
C GLN A 9 25.91 89.07 79.61
N ASN A 10 25.46 88.48 78.49
CA ASN A 10 26.26 87.59 77.65
C ASN A 10 26.44 88.13 76.21
N VAL A 11 26.42 89.45 76.00
CA VAL A 11 26.69 90.04 74.68
C VAL A 11 28.18 90.35 74.55
N PHE A 12 28.90 89.54 73.78
CA PHE A 12 30.33 89.72 73.50
C PHE A 12 30.54 90.47 72.16
N PRO A 13 31.52 91.38 72.05
CA PRO A 13 31.92 91.97 70.77
C PRO A 13 32.36 90.89 69.79
N LEU A 14 32.00 91.02 68.51
CA LEU A 14 32.31 90.04 67.47
C LEU A 14 33.82 89.79 67.36
N GLU A 15 34.65 90.82 67.56
CA GLU A 15 36.11 90.76 67.55
C GLU A 15 36.66 89.87 68.68
N HIS A 16 35.93 89.75 69.79
CA HIS A 16 36.33 88.93 70.93
C HIS A 16 35.98 87.46 70.72
N VAL A 17 34.83 87.19 70.08
CA VAL A 17 34.42 85.83 69.70
C VAL A 17 35.23 85.33 68.49
N SER A 18 35.51 86.20 67.51
CA SER A 18 36.20 85.83 66.26
C SER A 18 37.70 85.58 66.42
N LYS A 19 38.36 86.24 67.38
CA LYS A 19 39.80 86.03 67.67
C LYS A 19 40.17 84.58 68.00
N ASN A 20 39.24 83.83 68.59
CA ASN A 20 39.47 82.44 69.00
C ASN A 20 38.88 81.40 68.04
N VAL A 21 38.14 81.82 66.99
CA VAL A 21 37.50 80.89 66.03
C VAL A 21 38.52 79.97 65.37
N ARG A 22 39.71 80.47 65.03
CA ARG A 22 40.80 79.69 64.42
C ARG A 22 41.27 78.51 65.27
N ASN A 23 41.11 78.60 66.60
CA ASN A 23 41.49 77.57 67.55
C ASN A 23 40.26 76.93 68.22
N SER A 24 39.05 77.19 67.71
CA SER A 24 37.82 76.67 68.30
C SER A 24 37.63 75.20 67.92
N ALA A 25 37.17 74.40 68.88
CA ALA A 25 36.81 73.00 68.63
C ALA A 25 35.78 72.88 67.49
N VAL A 26 34.82 73.81 67.44
CA VAL A 26 33.78 73.85 66.40
C VAL A 26 34.36 74.00 64.99
N LEU A 27 35.40 74.82 64.79
CA LEU A 27 36.06 74.94 63.49
C LEU A 27 36.75 73.63 63.09
N ASN A 28 37.50 73.02 64.01
CA ASN A 28 38.19 71.75 63.76
C ASN A 28 37.19 70.61 63.50
N ASP A 29 36.12 70.49 64.30
CA ASP A 29 35.05 69.51 64.09
C ASP A 29 34.37 69.71 62.72
N THR A 30 34.19 70.96 62.30
CA THR A 30 33.61 71.28 60.97
C THR A 30 34.57 70.89 59.85
N LEU A 31 35.87 71.17 59.99
CA LEU A 31 36.89 70.76 59.01
C LEU A 31 37.01 69.24 58.93
N ASP A 32 37.02 68.53 60.05
CA ASP A 32 37.04 67.07 60.11
C ASP A 32 35.78 66.47 59.46
N ALA A 33 34.60 67.08 59.70
CA ALA A 33 33.36 66.69 59.04
C ALA A 33 33.41 66.95 57.53
N MET A 34 34.00 68.06 57.08
CA MET A 34 34.20 68.36 55.65
C MET A 34 35.17 67.37 55.00
N ASP A 35 36.28 67.04 55.65
CA ASP A 35 37.25 66.04 55.16
C ASP A 35 36.64 64.65 55.09
N SER A 36 35.86 64.26 56.10
CA SER A 36 35.09 63.02 56.11
C SER A 36 34.09 62.97 54.96
N ALA A 37 33.29 64.03 54.78
CA ALA A 37 32.33 64.15 53.69
C ALA A 37 33.03 64.10 52.31
N SER A 38 34.17 64.79 52.15
CA SER A 38 34.95 64.76 50.92
C SER A 38 35.47 63.34 50.63
N LYS A 39 35.97 62.61 51.63
CA LYS A 39 36.40 61.21 51.47
C LYS A 39 35.23 60.30 51.06
N THR A 40 34.07 60.48 51.67
CA THR A 40 32.85 59.74 51.28
C THR A 40 32.44 60.04 49.85
N LEU A 41 32.46 61.30 49.43
CA LEU A 41 32.12 61.69 48.06
C LEU A 41 33.10 61.11 47.04
N THR A 42 34.41 61.13 47.31
CA THR A 42 35.41 60.47 46.44
C THR A 42 35.15 58.97 46.35
N GLY A 43 34.89 58.29 47.48
CA GLY A 43 34.56 56.87 47.48
C GLY A 43 33.28 56.53 46.71
N LEU A 44 32.25 57.40 46.79
CA LEU A 44 31.03 57.26 45.99
C LEU A 44 31.28 57.47 44.49
N MET A 45 32.13 58.43 44.12
CA MET A 45 32.52 58.65 42.72
C MET A 45 33.27 57.45 42.15
N ASP A 46 34.25 56.92 42.88
CA ASP A 46 35.00 55.72 42.48
C ASP A 46 34.10 54.49 42.37
N GLY A 47 33.20 54.30 43.35
CA GLY A 47 32.20 53.24 43.31
C GLY A 47 31.26 53.36 42.11
N THR A 48 30.80 54.58 41.80
CA THR A 48 29.93 54.84 40.64
C THR A 48 30.66 54.57 39.33
N ASN A 49 31.91 55.01 39.19
CA ASN A 49 32.73 54.76 38.01
C ASN A 49 33.00 53.26 37.80
N ASN A 50 33.26 52.51 38.87
CA ASN A 50 33.43 51.06 38.79
C ASN A 50 32.12 50.35 38.41
N ASN A 51 30.98 50.80 38.93
CA ASN A 51 29.67 50.25 38.56
C ASN A 51 29.32 50.52 37.09
N ILE A 52 29.65 51.71 36.56
CA ILE A 52 29.46 52.03 35.14
C ILE A 52 30.29 51.09 34.27
N LYS A 53 31.59 50.93 34.57
CA LYS A 53 32.43 49.98 33.83
C LYS A 53 31.90 48.55 33.88
N LYS A 54 31.45 48.11 35.05
CA LYS A 54 30.85 46.78 35.20
C LYS A 54 29.58 46.63 34.35
N LEU A 55 28.72 47.66 34.30
CA LEU A 55 27.53 47.64 33.43
C LEU A 55 27.90 47.58 31.95
N GLU A 56 28.93 48.29 31.51
CA GLU A 56 29.45 48.21 30.14
C GLU A 56 29.99 46.81 29.82
N ASP A 57 30.75 46.20 30.75
CA ASP A 57 31.26 44.83 30.62
C ASP A 57 30.12 43.78 30.58
N ASP A 58 29.10 43.96 31.42
CA ASP A 58 27.91 43.11 31.46
C ASP A 58 27.12 43.22 30.15
N GLU A 59 26.93 44.43 29.61
CA GLU A 59 26.28 44.66 28.30
C GLU A 59 27.03 43.94 27.17
N GLN A 60 28.35 44.09 27.09
CA GLN A 60 29.16 43.42 26.07
C GLN A 60 29.10 41.89 26.19
N THR A 61 29.01 41.37 27.42
CA THR A 61 28.87 39.94 27.68
C THR A 61 27.52 39.43 27.18
N ILE A 62 26.42 40.11 27.54
CA ILE A 62 25.06 39.78 27.09
C ILE A 62 24.97 39.82 25.55
N LEU A 63 25.55 40.84 24.91
CA LEU A 63 25.55 40.93 23.45
C LEU A 63 26.27 39.75 22.78
N ARG A 64 27.39 39.30 23.37
CA ARG A 64 28.13 38.12 22.89
C ARG A 64 27.33 36.83 23.06
N GLU A 65 26.68 36.65 24.20
CA GLU A 65 25.83 35.50 24.48
C GLU A 65 24.63 35.45 23.52
N LEU A 66 23.96 36.58 23.30
CA LEU A 66 22.85 36.68 22.34
C LEU A 66 23.29 36.30 20.91
N LYS A 67 24.48 36.74 20.49
CA LYS A 67 25.04 36.36 19.19
C LYS A 67 25.28 34.85 19.12
N ASN A 68 25.84 34.24 20.16
CA ASN A 68 26.07 32.80 20.22
C ASN A 68 24.76 32.01 20.18
N VAL A 69 23.73 32.45 20.92
CA VAL A 69 22.40 31.82 20.90
C VAL A 69 21.82 31.87 19.48
N LYS A 70 21.89 33.02 18.81
CA LYS A 70 21.41 33.18 17.42
C LYS A 70 22.14 32.22 16.46
N GLU A 71 23.47 32.14 16.53
CA GLU A 71 24.26 31.25 15.69
C GLU A 71 23.92 29.77 15.92
N ASN A 72 23.65 29.38 17.17
CA ASN A 72 23.26 28.02 17.51
C ASN A 72 21.86 27.68 16.98
N LEU A 73 20.90 28.60 17.07
CA LEU A 73 19.54 28.41 16.53
C LEU A 73 19.57 28.24 15.01
N VAL A 74 20.33 29.07 14.29
CA VAL A 74 20.50 28.94 12.84
C VAL A 74 21.06 27.56 12.47
N LYS A 75 22.14 27.12 13.13
CA LYS A 75 22.72 25.79 12.90
C LYS A 75 21.75 24.64 13.18
N GLN A 76 20.84 24.79 14.14
CA GLN A 76 19.82 23.77 14.42
C GLN A 76 18.76 23.73 13.31
N ILE A 77 18.31 24.89 12.85
CA ILE A 77 17.36 24.99 11.73
C ILE A 77 17.95 24.36 10.47
N ASP A 78 19.21 24.69 10.12
CA ASP A 78 19.89 24.12 8.95
C ASP A 78 19.96 22.57 9.02
N LYS A 79 20.24 22.02 10.20
CA LYS A 79 20.27 20.57 10.43
C LYS A 79 18.90 19.92 10.23
N LEU A 80 17.84 20.56 10.70
CA LEU A 80 16.47 20.07 10.54
C LEU A 80 16.04 20.13 9.07
N GLU A 81 16.39 21.21 8.37
CA GLU A 81 16.17 21.36 6.93
C GLU A 81 16.87 20.25 6.15
N GLU A 82 18.16 20.02 6.40
CA GLU A 82 18.90 18.93 5.77
C GLU A 82 18.24 17.56 5.99
N LYS A 83 17.72 17.32 7.20
CA LYS A 83 17.04 16.06 7.54
C LYS A 83 15.79 15.88 6.69
N VAL A 84 14.92 16.88 6.63
CA VAL A 84 13.69 16.85 5.81
C VAL A 84 14.01 16.70 4.32
N ILE A 85 15.05 17.38 3.82
CA ILE A 85 15.52 17.25 2.43
C ILE A 85 16.01 15.82 2.15
N LYS A 86 16.73 15.20 3.08
CA LYS A 86 17.20 13.81 2.95
C LYS A 86 16.04 12.83 2.94
N GLU A 87 15.05 13.01 3.81
CA GLU A 87 13.83 12.20 3.84
C GLU A 87 13.05 12.32 2.51
N LEU A 88 12.81 13.55 2.05
CA LEU A 88 12.14 13.83 0.76
C LEU A 88 12.86 13.15 -0.42
N SER A 89 14.19 13.29 -0.46
CA SER A 89 15.02 12.72 -1.51
C SER A 89 14.98 11.19 -1.51
N SER A 90 14.88 10.57 -0.33
CA SER A 90 14.84 9.12 -0.17
C SER A 90 13.50 8.57 -0.66
N ILE A 91 12.38 9.18 -0.23
CA ILE A 91 11.03 8.82 -0.68
C ILE A 91 10.91 9.00 -2.19
N LYS A 92 11.38 10.13 -2.74
CA LYS A 92 11.37 10.38 -4.19
C LYS A 92 12.10 9.28 -4.97
N LYS A 93 13.31 8.92 -4.54
CA LYS A 93 14.12 7.88 -5.20
C LYS A 93 13.40 6.52 -5.19
N GLU A 94 12.82 6.15 -4.06
CA GLU A 94 12.07 4.89 -3.94
C GLU A 94 10.90 4.84 -4.94
N LYS A 95 10.11 5.91 -5.01
CA LYS A 95 8.97 6.01 -5.94
C LYS A 95 9.41 6.02 -7.40
N GLU A 96 10.48 6.73 -7.73
CA GLU A 96 11.05 6.71 -9.08
C GLU A 96 11.48 5.31 -9.51
N ILE A 97 12.11 4.54 -8.61
CA ILE A 97 12.49 3.14 -8.89
C ILE A 97 11.25 2.30 -9.15
N LYS A 98 10.21 2.43 -8.31
CA LYS A 98 8.95 1.68 -8.48
C LYS A 98 8.26 2.04 -9.80
N PHE A 99 8.16 3.33 -10.13
CA PHE A 99 7.56 3.77 -11.40
C PHE A 99 8.37 3.36 -12.62
N LYS A 100 9.71 3.37 -12.55
CA LYS A 100 10.57 2.87 -13.64
C LYS A 100 10.35 1.38 -13.87
N ARG A 101 10.30 0.56 -12.81
CA ARG A 101 10.00 -0.88 -12.91
C ARG A 101 8.64 -1.13 -13.56
N ASN A 102 7.60 -0.46 -13.07
CA ASN A 102 6.25 -0.59 -13.63
C ASN A 102 6.21 -0.16 -15.11
N LYS A 103 6.92 0.92 -15.48
CA LYS A 103 7.00 1.37 -16.87
C LYS A 103 7.64 0.32 -17.79
N THR A 104 8.72 -0.31 -17.34
CA THR A 104 9.38 -1.39 -18.10
C THR A 104 8.44 -2.57 -18.29
N GLU A 105 7.79 -3.04 -17.22
CA GLU A 105 6.87 -4.17 -17.27
C GLU A 105 5.65 -3.90 -18.18
N ILE A 106 5.08 -2.70 -18.10
CA ILE A 106 4.01 -2.26 -19.00
C ILE A 106 4.50 -2.27 -20.47
N GLY A 107 5.73 -1.83 -20.71
CA GLY A 107 6.35 -1.87 -22.05
C GLY A 107 6.48 -3.29 -22.60
N GLU A 108 6.93 -4.23 -21.77
CA GLU A 108 7.06 -5.66 -22.14
C GLU A 108 5.70 -6.31 -22.43
N LEU A 109 4.69 -6.05 -21.59
CA LEU A 109 3.34 -6.57 -21.80
C LEU A 109 2.71 -5.99 -23.06
N LYS A 110 2.89 -4.69 -23.31
CA LYS A 110 2.45 -4.04 -24.55
C LYS A 110 3.10 -4.67 -25.78
N ALA A 111 4.41 -4.92 -25.75
CA ALA A 111 5.12 -5.56 -26.85
C ALA A 111 4.59 -6.98 -27.12
N LYS A 112 4.35 -7.79 -26.08
CA LYS A 112 3.75 -9.12 -26.21
C LYS A 112 2.35 -9.09 -26.82
N VAL A 113 1.49 -8.15 -26.39
CA VAL A 113 0.15 -7.97 -26.98
C VAL A 113 0.25 -7.59 -28.46
N GLN A 114 1.17 -6.69 -28.79
CA GLN A 114 1.37 -6.25 -30.16
C GLN A 114 1.89 -7.39 -31.06
N GLU A 115 2.85 -8.19 -30.59
CA GLU A 115 3.34 -9.38 -31.29
C GLU A 115 2.21 -10.37 -31.57
N ILE A 116 1.38 -10.69 -30.57
CA ILE A 116 0.23 -11.57 -30.73
C ILE A 116 -0.76 -11.00 -31.75
N HIS A 117 -1.02 -9.69 -31.68
CA HIS A 117 -1.93 -9.00 -32.60
C HIS A 117 -1.42 -9.06 -34.05
N GLU A 118 -0.13 -8.83 -34.28
CA GLU A 118 0.51 -8.91 -35.60
C GLU A 118 0.46 -10.34 -36.15
N GLN A 119 0.78 -11.35 -35.34
CA GLN A 119 0.70 -12.76 -35.73
C GLN A 119 -0.72 -13.18 -36.12
N VAL A 120 -1.73 -12.81 -35.32
CA VAL A 120 -3.13 -13.15 -35.61
C VAL A 120 -3.63 -12.44 -36.86
N ASN A 121 -3.28 -11.16 -37.06
CA ASN A 121 -3.68 -10.44 -38.27
C ASN A 121 -3.01 -10.99 -39.53
N PHE A 122 -1.73 -11.34 -39.48
CA PHE A 122 -1.05 -11.99 -40.60
C PHE A 122 -1.74 -13.31 -40.99
N LEU A 123 -2.07 -14.15 -40.00
CA LEU A 123 -2.79 -15.40 -40.26
C LEU A 123 -4.23 -15.19 -40.72
N LYS A 124 -4.87 -14.10 -40.31
CA LYS A 124 -6.20 -13.72 -40.79
C LYS A 124 -6.20 -13.34 -42.26
N GLU A 125 -5.15 -12.67 -42.74
CA GLU A 125 -5.04 -12.21 -44.14
C GLU A 125 -4.47 -13.27 -45.09
N HIS A 126 -3.56 -14.12 -44.60
CA HIS A 126 -2.79 -15.03 -45.46
C HIS A 126 -2.81 -16.49 -45.02
N GLY A 127 -3.29 -16.79 -43.82
CA GLY A 127 -3.34 -18.15 -43.28
C GLY A 127 -4.61 -18.90 -43.67
N SER A 128 -4.56 -20.24 -43.57
CA SER A 128 -5.77 -21.06 -43.64
C SER A 128 -6.61 -20.93 -42.37
N ASN A 129 -7.91 -21.17 -42.47
CA ASN A 129 -8.83 -21.14 -41.31
C ASN A 129 -8.37 -22.03 -40.16
N ASN A 130 -7.79 -23.20 -40.45
CA ASN A 130 -7.25 -24.11 -39.43
C ASN A 130 -6.03 -23.53 -38.72
N GLN A 131 -5.10 -22.91 -39.46
CA GLN A 131 -3.93 -22.27 -38.86
C GLN A 131 -4.34 -21.09 -37.97
N LEU A 132 -5.29 -20.26 -38.43
CA LEU A 132 -5.82 -19.15 -37.65
C LEU A 132 -6.51 -19.66 -36.37
N PHE A 133 -7.35 -20.70 -36.48
CA PHE A 133 -8.05 -21.28 -35.33
C PHE A 133 -7.07 -21.81 -34.26
N LEU A 134 -6.07 -22.59 -34.67
CA LEU A 134 -5.06 -23.13 -33.76
C LEU A 134 -4.22 -22.02 -33.11
N ALA A 135 -3.81 -21.02 -33.89
CA ALA A 135 -3.07 -19.87 -33.37
C ALA A 135 -3.90 -19.08 -32.35
N MET A 136 -5.17 -18.78 -32.66
CA MET A 136 -6.06 -18.08 -31.73
C MET A 136 -6.20 -18.85 -30.41
N ARG A 137 -6.39 -20.17 -30.45
CA ARG A 137 -6.48 -21.02 -29.24
C ARG A 137 -5.19 -21.04 -28.43
N GLN A 138 -4.04 -21.08 -29.09
CA GLN A 138 -2.75 -21.06 -28.41
C GLN A 138 -2.48 -19.70 -27.74
N GLN A 139 -2.84 -18.60 -28.39
CA GLN A 139 -2.60 -17.26 -27.88
C GLN A 139 -3.64 -16.83 -26.83
N GLU A 140 -4.82 -17.46 -26.79
CA GLU A 140 -5.89 -17.19 -25.82
C GLU A 140 -5.38 -17.27 -24.37
N LYS A 141 -4.63 -18.33 -24.02
CA LYS A 141 -4.04 -18.49 -22.67
C LYS A 141 -3.04 -17.37 -22.34
N LYS A 142 -2.26 -16.91 -23.33
CA LYS A 142 -1.28 -15.82 -23.13
C LYS A 142 -1.97 -14.47 -22.95
N ILE A 143 -3.02 -14.20 -23.72
CA ILE A 143 -3.80 -12.97 -23.55
C ILE A 143 -4.51 -12.97 -22.18
N GLN A 144 -5.04 -14.12 -21.73
CA GLN A 144 -5.64 -14.25 -20.40
C GLN A 144 -4.64 -13.95 -19.27
N SER A 145 -3.41 -14.46 -19.36
CA SER A 145 -2.39 -14.17 -18.34
C SER A 145 -1.96 -12.70 -18.35
N ILE A 146 -1.89 -12.07 -19.53
CA ILE A 146 -1.66 -10.62 -19.65
C ILE A 146 -2.81 -9.83 -19.03
N ASP A 147 -4.08 -10.20 -19.27
CA ASP A 147 -5.25 -9.51 -18.73
C ASP A 147 -5.28 -9.55 -17.19
N VAL A 148 -5.00 -10.71 -16.60
CA VAL A 148 -4.86 -10.84 -15.14
C VAL A 148 -3.75 -9.94 -14.61
N ARG A 149 -2.59 -9.93 -15.26
CA ARG A 149 -1.46 -9.11 -14.82
C ARG A 149 -1.74 -7.61 -14.94
N VAL A 150 -2.40 -7.18 -16.02
CA VAL A 150 -2.83 -5.78 -16.20
C VAL A 150 -3.83 -5.40 -15.11
N LYS A 151 -4.79 -6.26 -14.77
CA LYS A 151 -5.73 -6.02 -13.67
C LYS A 151 -5.00 -5.80 -12.34
N GLU A 152 -4.07 -6.68 -11.98
CA GLU A 152 -3.24 -6.54 -10.76
C GLU A 152 -2.42 -5.25 -10.75
N MET A 153 -1.81 -4.89 -11.88
CA MET A 153 -1.06 -3.64 -11.97
C MET A 153 -1.98 -2.43 -11.81
N THR A 154 -3.16 -2.42 -12.43
CA THR A 154 -4.09 -1.29 -12.31
C THR A 154 -4.68 -1.15 -10.91
N SER A 155 -4.88 -2.23 -10.17
CA SER A 155 -5.37 -2.17 -8.78
C SER A 155 -4.31 -1.72 -7.79
N THR A 156 -3.03 -1.99 -8.07
CA THR A 156 -1.89 -1.59 -7.23
C THR A 156 -1.23 -0.29 -7.65
N PHE A 157 -1.57 0.23 -8.84
CA PHE A 157 -1.09 1.51 -9.32
C PHE A 157 -1.75 2.61 -8.50
N VAL A 158 -0.93 3.35 -7.76
CA VAL A 158 -1.35 4.51 -6.97
C VAL A 158 -0.33 5.59 -7.28
N GLY A 159 -0.81 6.77 -7.68
CA GLY A 159 0.07 7.93 -7.84
C GLY A 159 0.60 8.36 -6.47
N ALA A 160 1.72 9.09 -6.45
CA ALA A 160 2.26 9.63 -5.20
C ALA A 160 2.26 11.16 -5.29
N GLN A 161 1.64 11.82 -4.32
CA GLN A 161 1.83 13.24 -4.07
C GLN A 161 2.61 13.40 -2.77
N LEU A 162 3.67 14.20 -2.81
CA LEU A 162 4.49 14.50 -1.63
C LEU A 162 4.09 15.88 -1.12
N ALA A 163 3.76 15.96 0.16
CA ALA A 163 3.44 17.21 0.85
C ALA A 163 4.27 17.32 2.11
N LEU A 164 4.62 18.55 2.48
CA LEU A 164 5.25 18.85 3.76
C LEU A 164 4.14 19.21 4.74
N THR A 165 3.94 18.42 5.79
CA THR A 165 3.05 18.82 6.89
C THR A 165 3.77 19.82 7.78
N SER A 166 3.42 21.10 7.62
CA SER A 166 3.94 22.17 8.47
C SER A 166 3.23 22.15 9.82
N ILE A 167 4.00 21.99 10.89
CA ILE A 167 3.50 22.19 12.26
C ILE A 167 3.29 23.69 12.42
N HIS A 168 2.04 24.12 12.67
CA HIS A 168 1.70 25.54 12.82
C HIS A 168 2.30 26.15 14.10
N ASP A 169 2.70 25.31 15.05
CA ASP A 169 3.50 25.66 16.22
C ASP A 169 4.95 25.19 16.00
N MET A 170 5.85 26.11 15.67
CA MET A 170 7.29 25.83 15.57
C MET A 170 7.86 25.43 16.94
N LYS A 171 7.82 24.14 17.28
CA LYS A 171 8.72 23.57 18.27
C LYS A 171 10.08 23.42 17.60
N ILE A 172 11.13 23.99 18.21
CA ILE A 172 12.52 23.96 17.69
C ILE A 172 13.01 22.53 17.39
N ASP A 173 12.36 21.51 17.95
CA ASP A 173 12.72 20.11 17.76
C ASP A 173 12.24 19.50 16.42
N SER A 174 11.34 20.16 15.68
CA SER A 174 10.82 19.65 14.40
C SER A 174 10.25 20.75 13.50
N ILE A 175 10.65 20.77 12.22
CA ILE A 175 10.10 21.68 11.19
C ILE A 175 8.99 21.04 10.35
N GLY A 176 8.61 19.79 10.67
CA GLY A 176 7.60 19.02 9.93
C GLY A 176 8.12 17.67 9.44
N SER A 177 7.25 16.94 8.76
CA SER A 177 7.55 15.64 8.14
C SER A 177 7.07 15.60 6.70
N VAL A 178 7.74 14.81 5.88
CA VAL A 178 7.29 14.54 4.52
C VAL A 178 6.22 13.46 4.58
N GLU A 179 5.00 13.81 4.16
CA GLU A 179 3.91 12.85 4.03
C GLU A 179 3.67 12.50 2.57
N GLU A 180 3.40 11.21 2.35
CA GLU A 180 2.98 10.70 1.06
C GLU A 180 1.46 10.55 1.07
N THR A 181 0.79 11.27 0.17
CA THR A 181 -0.63 11.10 -0.07
C THR A 181 -0.83 10.22 -1.32
N PRO A 182 -1.48 9.05 -1.19
CA PRO A 182 -1.78 8.21 -2.33
C PRO A 182 -2.83 8.88 -3.24
N LEU A 183 -2.53 9.00 -4.53
CA LEU A 183 -3.46 9.50 -5.53
C LEU A 183 -4.18 8.32 -6.20
N PRO A 184 -5.53 8.30 -6.20
CA PRO A 184 -6.29 7.24 -6.86
C PRO A 184 -5.96 7.15 -8.35
N CYS A 185 -5.77 5.93 -8.86
CA CYS A 185 -5.55 5.71 -10.27
C CYS A 185 -6.84 5.99 -11.06
N ALA A 186 -6.76 6.93 -12.01
CA ALA A 186 -7.88 7.22 -12.91
C ALA A 186 -8.08 6.13 -13.99
N ILE A 187 -7.09 5.25 -14.18
CA ILE A 187 -7.12 4.22 -15.22
C ILE A 187 -7.93 3.02 -14.71
N LYS A 188 -9.06 2.76 -15.39
CA LYS A 188 -9.88 1.57 -15.15
C LYS A 188 -9.47 0.46 -16.11
N HIS A 189 -9.20 -0.73 -15.57
CA HIS A 189 -9.01 -1.94 -16.38
C HIS A 189 -10.32 -2.32 -17.07
N ILE A 190 -10.23 -2.63 -18.36
CA ILE A 190 -11.33 -3.17 -19.14
C ILE A 190 -11.09 -4.67 -19.26
N PRO A 191 -11.82 -5.51 -18.51
CA PRO A 191 -11.57 -6.95 -18.48
C PRO A 191 -11.91 -7.60 -19.82
N MET A 192 -11.12 -8.60 -20.20
CA MET A 192 -11.38 -9.35 -21.41
C MET A 192 -12.73 -10.09 -21.31
N LYS A 193 -13.58 -9.92 -22.32
CA LYS A 193 -14.83 -10.68 -22.47
C LYS A 193 -14.57 -11.89 -23.35
N LEU A 194 -14.45 -13.07 -22.75
CA LEU A 194 -14.38 -14.33 -23.51
C LEU A 194 -15.75 -14.63 -24.11
N LYS A 195 -15.83 -14.56 -25.44
CA LYS A 195 -16.98 -15.08 -26.18
C LYS A 195 -16.54 -16.39 -26.82
N GLN A 196 -17.28 -17.46 -26.57
CA GLN A 196 -17.11 -18.69 -27.34
C GLN A 196 -17.57 -18.43 -28.78
N ALA A 197 -16.80 -18.92 -29.75
CA ALA A 197 -17.25 -18.93 -31.14
C ALA A 197 -18.55 -19.74 -31.21
N GLN A 198 -19.66 -19.07 -31.47
CA GLN A 198 -20.89 -19.75 -31.83
C GLN A 198 -20.71 -20.29 -33.24
N ALA A 199 -20.85 -21.60 -33.41
CA ALA A 199 -20.97 -22.18 -34.73
C ALA A 199 -22.15 -21.48 -35.42
N LYS A 200 -21.88 -20.82 -36.55
CA LYS A 200 -22.96 -20.36 -37.41
C LYS A 200 -23.65 -21.66 -37.87
N PRO A 201 -24.96 -21.85 -37.62
CA PRO A 201 -25.64 -23.04 -38.09
C PRO A 201 -25.51 -23.03 -39.61
N ASP A 202 -24.71 -23.95 -40.14
CA ASP A 202 -24.61 -24.13 -41.57
C ASP A 202 -25.88 -24.88 -41.99
N ASN A 203 -26.91 -24.12 -42.37
CA ASN A 203 -28.18 -24.66 -42.82
C ASN A 203 -28.05 -25.50 -44.11
N SER A 204 -26.85 -25.66 -44.65
CA SER A 204 -26.63 -26.32 -45.94
C SER A 204 -26.49 -27.84 -45.85
N ASN A 205 -26.14 -28.42 -44.70
CA ASN A 205 -26.22 -29.88 -44.47
C ASN A 205 -26.21 -30.19 -42.96
N PRO A 206 -27.29 -30.75 -42.38
CA PRO A 206 -27.17 -31.34 -41.05
C PRO A 206 -26.09 -32.42 -41.09
N ILE A 207 -25.26 -32.52 -40.06
CA ILE A 207 -24.32 -33.62 -39.92
C ILE A 207 -25.15 -34.91 -39.87
N THR A 208 -25.27 -35.61 -41.01
CA THR A 208 -26.16 -36.77 -41.17
C THR A 208 -25.57 -38.03 -40.54
N SER A 209 -24.27 -38.07 -40.29
CA SER A 209 -23.62 -39.11 -39.52
C SER A 209 -22.27 -38.66 -38.98
N MET A 210 -22.01 -38.97 -37.72
CA MET A 210 -20.69 -38.85 -37.11
C MET A 210 -20.04 -40.24 -37.16
N GLN A 211 -19.00 -40.41 -37.99
CA GLN A 211 -18.23 -41.65 -38.02
C GLN A 211 -17.12 -41.59 -36.98
N TRP A 212 -17.28 -42.36 -35.89
CA TRP A 212 -16.25 -42.55 -34.89
C TRP A 212 -15.15 -43.44 -35.45
N LYS A 213 -13.94 -42.89 -35.63
CA LYS A 213 -12.78 -43.65 -36.15
C LYS A 213 -12.19 -44.63 -35.12
N ASN A 214 -12.47 -44.42 -33.84
CA ASN A 214 -11.93 -45.23 -32.75
C ASN A 214 -13.07 -45.96 -32.07
N GLN A 215 -13.00 -47.30 -32.04
CA GLN A 215 -13.87 -48.13 -31.21
C GLN A 215 -13.25 -48.23 -29.82
N LEU A 216 -14.03 -47.92 -28.78
CA LEU A 216 -13.66 -48.21 -27.41
C LEU A 216 -13.78 -49.71 -27.19
N ASN A 217 -12.67 -50.36 -26.82
CA ASN A 217 -12.70 -51.73 -26.33
C ASN A 217 -13.29 -51.70 -24.93
N LEU A 218 -14.60 -51.91 -24.84
CA LEU A 218 -15.29 -52.05 -23.56
C LEU A 218 -14.88 -53.41 -22.95
N PRO A 219 -14.48 -53.48 -21.66
CA PRO A 219 -13.97 -54.70 -21.04
C PRO A 219 -15.01 -55.82 -20.87
N PHE A 220 -16.25 -55.63 -21.34
CA PHE A 220 -17.40 -56.47 -21.03
C PHE A 220 -18.22 -56.71 -22.31
N GLY A 221 -19.01 -57.79 -22.34
CA GLY A 221 -19.72 -58.31 -23.52
C GLY A 221 -20.77 -57.38 -24.14
N THR A 222 -21.67 -57.91 -24.97
CA THR A 222 -22.55 -57.14 -25.87
C THR A 222 -23.70 -56.37 -25.20
N ASP A 223 -23.90 -56.52 -23.89
CA ASP A 223 -25.13 -56.07 -23.20
C ASP A 223 -24.82 -54.89 -22.25
N TYR A 224 -24.55 -53.70 -22.81
CA TYR A 224 -24.35 -52.46 -22.06
C TYR A 224 -25.27 -51.34 -22.56
N THR A 225 -25.72 -50.51 -21.63
CA THR A 225 -26.51 -49.31 -21.96
C THR A 225 -25.71 -48.09 -21.49
N LEU A 226 -24.86 -47.56 -22.38
CA LEU A 226 -24.11 -46.33 -22.09
C LEU A 226 -25.04 -45.12 -22.16
N THR A 227 -25.14 -44.38 -21.07
CA THR A 227 -26.14 -43.32 -20.89
C THR A 227 -25.51 -41.95 -20.61
N GLY A 228 -24.40 -41.93 -19.88
CA GLY A 228 -23.70 -40.70 -19.47
C GLY A 228 -22.25 -40.70 -19.91
N ILE A 229 -21.76 -39.53 -20.33
CA ILE A 229 -20.38 -39.32 -20.79
C ILE A 229 -19.85 -37.96 -20.30
N ALA A 230 -18.64 -37.96 -19.75
CA ALA A 230 -17.96 -36.71 -19.38
C ALA A 230 -16.45 -36.81 -19.58
N ILE A 231 -15.79 -35.65 -19.74
CA ILE A 231 -14.34 -35.56 -19.88
C ILE A 231 -13.78 -34.79 -18.67
N THR A 232 -12.80 -35.38 -17.99
CA THR A 232 -12.10 -34.79 -16.84
C THR A 232 -11.01 -33.81 -17.27
N ALA A 233 -10.45 -33.08 -16.32
CA ALA A 233 -9.41 -32.07 -16.60
C ALA A 233 -8.08 -32.67 -17.11
N ASP A 234 -7.82 -33.96 -16.87
CA ASP A 234 -6.67 -34.73 -17.38
C ASP A 234 -6.98 -35.44 -18.72
N ASP A 235 -8.02 -35.01 -19.44
CA ASP A 235 -8.50 -35.58 -20.70
C ASP A 235 -8.94 -37.05 -20.58
N SER A 236 -9.30 -37.50 -19.39
CA SER A 236 -9.84 -38.84 -19.15
C SER A 236 -11.35 -38.88 -19.42
N LEU A 237 -11.82 -40.00 -19.97
CA LEU A 237 -13.21 -40.21 -20.33
C LEU A 237 -13.94 -40.99 -19.23
N LEU A 238 -15.07 -40.47 -18.77
CA LEU A 238 -15.98 -41.13 -17.85
C LEU A 238 -17.20 -41.65 -18.61
N LEU A 239 -17.61 -42.88 -18.35
CA LEU A 239 -18.74 -43.54 -19.01
C LEU A 239 -19.64 -44.25 -17.99
N CYS A 240 -20.93 -43.90 -17.96
CA CYS A 240 -21.93 -44.59 -17.15
C CYS A 240 -22.48 -45.80 -17.90
N ASN A 241 -22.39 -46.98 -17.30
CA ASN A 241 -23.12 -48.16 -17.78
C ASN A 241 -24.38 -48.37 -16.95
N PHE A 242 -25.54 -48.09 -17.54
CA PHE A 242 -26.82 -48.21 -16.87
C PHE A 242 -27.27 -49.66 -16.82
N ASP A 243 -26.99 -50.31 -15.70
CA ASP A 243 -27.38 -51.69 -15.40
C ASP A 243 -27.46 -51.89 -13.88
N ASN A 244 -28.08 -53.00 -13.43
CA ASN A 244 -28.19 -53.39 -12.03
C ASN A 244 -26.82 -53.54 -11.34
N ASN A 245 -25.82 -54.02 -12.07
CA ASN A 245 -24.42 -54.04 -11.64
C ASN A 245 -23.60 -52.97 -12.38
N GLY A 246 -24.25 -51.87 -12.76
CA GLY A 246 -23.68 -50.80 -13.54
C GLY A 246 -22.55 -50.08 -12.81
N ASN A 247 -21.49 -49.82 -13.55
CA ASN A 247 -20.29 -49.12 -13.08
C ASN A 247 -20.14 -47.77 -13.79
N LEU A 248 -19.40 -46.86 -13.17
CA LEU A 248 -18.74 -45.76 -13.89
C LEU A 248 -17.36 -46.23 -14.33
N TYR A 249 -17.08 -46.15 -15.62
CA TYR A 249 -15.79 -46.50 -16.19
C TYR A 249 -14.97 -45.27 -16.48
N THR A 250 -13.67 -45.37 -16.24
CA THR A 250 -12.69 -44.33 -16.59
C THR A 250 -11.74 -44.85 -17.65
N TYR A 251 -11.54 -44.08 -18.72
CA TYR A 251 -10.54 -44.34 -19.75
C TYR A 251 -9.54 -43.19 -19.83
N SER A 252 -8.31 -43.47 -20.23
CA SER A 252 -7.30 -42.45 -20.51
C SER A 252 -7.64 -41.65 -21.76
N SER A 253 -6.90 -40.55 -21.97
CA SER A 253 -6.92 -39.77 -23.22
C SER A 253 -6.50 -40.57 -24.46
N THR A 254 -5.88 -41.73 -24.27
CA THR A 254 -5.53 -42.69 -25.33
C THR A 254 -6.52 -43.86 -25.44
N TYR A 255 -7.70 -43.74 -24.82
CA TYR A 255 -8.76 -44.76 -24.78
C TYR A 255 -8.39 -46.07 -24.10
N ALA A 256 -7.37 -46.07 -23.24
CA ALA A 256 -7.03 -47.25 -22.43
C ALA A 256 -7.88 -47.27 -21.15
N PHE A 257 -8.42 -48.43 -20.79
CA PHE A 257 -9.15 -48.61 -19.53
C PHE A 257 -8.27 -48.26 -18.33
N LYS A 258 -8.76 -47.43 -17.40
CA LYS A 258 -8.06 -47.03 -16.17
C LYS A 258 -8.66 -47.68 -14.92
N SER A 259 -9.96 -47.56 -14.74
CA SER A 259 -10.64 -48.01 -13.51
C SER A 259 -12.15 -48.14 -13.69
N GLU A 260 -12.79 -48.81 -12.74
CA GLU A 260 -14.24 -48.90 -12.61
C GLU A 260 -14.69 -48.61 -11.19
N LEU A 261 -15.89 -48.04 -11.06
CA LEU A 261 -16.54 -47.74 -9.80
C LEU A 261 -17.96 -48.30 -9.76
N PRO A 262 -18.30 -49.19 -8.81
CA PRO A 262 -19.63 -49.76 -8.72
C PRO A 262 -20.64 -48.75 -8.17
N LEU A 263 -21.73 -48.53 -8.91
CA LEU A 263 -22.71 -47.48 -8.62
C LEU A 263 -24.16 -47.95 -8.61
N CYS A 264 -24.48 -49.06 -9.30
CA CYS A 264 -25.83 -49.61 -9.47
C CYS A 264 -26.77 -48.59 -10.15
N TYR A 265 -27.06 -48.83 -11.43
CA TYR A 265 -27.83 -47.92 -12.30
C TYR A 265 -27.30 -46.49 -12.43
N PRO A 266 -26.00 -46.26 -12.72
CA PRO A 266 -25.52 -44.93 -13.08
C PRO A 266 -26.10 -44.50 -14.42
N TYR A 267 -26.62 -43.26 -14.49
CA TYR A 267 -27.31 -42.76 -15.69
C TYR A 267 -26.57 -41.61 -16.37
N ASP A 268 -26.27 -40.53 -15.65
CA ASP A 268 -25.55 -39.39 -16.22
C ASP A 268 -24.39 -38.97 -15.32
N VAL A 269 -23.37 -38.34 -15.92
CA VAL A 269 -22.17 -37.89 -15.22
C VAL A 269 -21.80 -36.47 -15.62
N ALA A 270 -21.45 -35.65 -14.63
CA ALA A 270 -20.88 -34.32 -14.86
C ALA A 270 -19.62 -34.12 -14.04
N VAL A 271 -18.60 -33.52 -14.66
CA VAL A 271 -17.36 -33.10 -13.97
C VAL A 271 -17.56 -31.72 -13.39
N ILE A 272 -17.20 -31.54 -12.11
CA ILE A 272 -17.25 -30.26 -11.43
C ILE A 272 -16.06 -29.41 -11.89
N PRO A 273 -16.28 -28.24 -12.53
CA PRO A 273 -15.20 -27.45 -13.11
C PRO A 273 -14.11 -27.05 -12.11
N ASN A 274 -12.84 -27.10 -12.54
CA ASN A 274 -11.64 -26.77 -11.74
C ASN A 274 -11.48 -27.60 -10.46
N THR A 275 -12.05 -28.81 -10.44
CA THR A 275 -11.87 -29.77 -9.35
C THR A 275 -11.60 -31.15 -9.91
N GLU A 276 -11.06 -32.04 -9.09
CA GLU A 276 -10.90 -33.46 -9.40
C GLU A 276 -12.12 -34.27 -8.96
N LYS A 277 -13.32 -33.71 -9.17
CA LYS A 277 -14.58 -34.31 -8.72
C LYS A 277 -15.58 -34.41 -9.85
N ALA A 278 -16.36 -35.48 -9.81
CA ALA A 278 -17.52 -35.69 -10.66
C ALA A 278 -18.74 -36.01 -9.80
N VAL A 279 -19.92 -35.89 -10.42
CA VAL A 279 -21.20 -36.29 -9.85
C VAL A 279 -21.87 -37.23 -10.84
N VAL A 280 -22.48 -38.29 -10.31
CA VAL A 280 -23.22 -39.28 -11.09
C VAL A 280 -24.65 -39.38 -10.56
N THR A 281 -25.62 -39.42 -11.46
CA THR A 281 -27.02 -39.64 -11.12
C THR A 281 -27.33 -41.12 -11.01
N LEU A 282 -28.05 -41.49 -9.94
CA LEU A 282 -28.54 -42.84 -9.68
C LEU A 282 -30.07 -42.77 -9.58
N PRO A 283 -30.80 -42.70 -10.72
CA PRO A 283 -32.24 -42.45 -10.74
C PRO A 283 -33.04 -43.51 -9.97
N ILE A 284 -32.65 -44.79 -10.07
CA ILE A 284 -33.33 -45.89 -9.37
C ILE A 284 -33.19 -45.78 -7.85
N ASN A 285 -32.10 -45.18 -7.39
CA ASN A 285 -31.79 -45.02 -5.97
C ASN A 285 -32.18 -43.62 -5.46
N ASN A 286 -32.87 -42.79 -6.25
CA ASN A 286 -33.22 -41.40 -5.95
C ASN A 286 -32.06 -40.66 -5.28
N SER A 287 -30.90 -40.65 -5.94
CA SER A 287 -29.71 -40.06 -5.35
C SER A 287 -28.68 -39.61 -6.39
N ILE A 288 -27.77 -38.76 -5.92
CA ILE A 288 -26.61 -38.27 -6.65
C ILE A 288 -25.35 -38.70 -5.87
N GLN A 289 -24.43 -39.36 -6.56
CA GLN A 289 -23.19 -39.84 -5.98
C GLN A 289 -22.03 -38.94 -6.42
N PHE A 290 -21.29 -38.38 -5.45
CA PHE A 290 -20.05 -37.67 -5.72
C PHE A 290 -18.90 -38.67 -5.89
N ILE A 291 -17.95 -38.35 -6.77
CA ILE A 291 -16.81 -39.19 -7.10
C ILE A 291 -15.56 -38.32 -7.11
N ASP A 292 -14.49 -38.82 -6.48
CA ASP A 292 -13.14 -38.27 -6.62
C ASP A 292 -12.49 -38.94 -7.85
N THR A 293 -12.30 -38.17 -8.91
CA THR A 293 -11.83 -38.70 -10.21
C THR A 293 -10.34 -38.98 -10.21
N ALA A 294 -9.55 -38.31 -9.36
CA ALA A 294 -8.10 -38.52 -9.28
C ALA A 294 -7.77 -39.83 -8.56
N LYS A 295 -8.53 -40.15 -7.51
CA LYS A 295 -8.34 -41.39 -6.74
C LYS A 295 -9.22 -42.55 -7.21
N ALA A 296 -10.18 -42.27 -8.09
CA ALA A 296 -11.23 -43.21 -8.50
C ALA A 296 -11.91 -43.86 -7.28
N VAL A 297 -12.48 -43.01 -6.41
CA VAL A 297 -13.22 -43.47 -5.21
C VAL A 297 -14.57 -42.77 -5.08
N LEU A 298 -15.53 -43.47 -4.47
CA LEU A 298 -16.84 -42.93 -4.13
C LEU A 298 -16.73 -41.92 -2.99
N GLY A 299 -17.33 -40.76 -3.17
CA GLY A 299 -17.47 -39.72 -2.16
C GLY A 299 -18.84 -39.73 -1.49
N ASN A 300 -19.30 -38.54 -1.10
CA ASN A 300 -20.60 -38.37 -0.45
C ASN A 300 -21.76 -38.71 -1.40
N LYS A 301 -22.85 -39.19 -0.83
CA LYS A 301 -24.11 -39.45 -1.54
C LYS A 301 -25.18 -38.49 -1.04
N VAL A 302 -25.95 -37.92 -1.96
CA VAL A 302 -27.06 -37.01 -1.66
C VAL A 302 -28.35 -37.66 -2.15
N SER A 303 -29.34 -37.81 -1.27
CA SER A 303 -30.66 -38.29 -1.66
C SER A 303 -31.45 -37.17 -2.34
N THR A 304 -32.24 -37.54 -3.33
CA THR A 304 -33.21 -36.68 -4.02
C THR A 304 -34.63 -37.16 -3.68
N GLU A 305 -35.61 -36.26 -3.72
CA GLU A 305 -37.02 -36.62 -3.46
C GLU A 305 -37.58 -37.48 -4.60
N GLU A 306 -37.12 -37.23 -5.83
CA GLU A 306 -37.53 -37.93 -7.05
C GLU A 306 -36.32 -38.48 -7.82
N SER A 307 -36.59 -39.32 -8.83
CA SER A 307 -35.56 -39.90 -9.69
C SER A 307 -34.89 -38.81 -10.54
N CYS A 308 -33.57 -38.72 -10.44
CA CYS A 308 -32.76 -37.76 -11.19
C CYS A 308 -32.06 -38.49 -12.34
N TYR A 309 -32.34 -38.10 -13.58
CA TYR A 309 -31.72 -38.72 -14.76
C TYR A 309 -30.54 -37.90 -15.28
N GLY A 310 -30.67 -36.57 -15.41
CA GLY A 310 -29.60 -35.71 -15.91
C GLY A 310 -28.88 -34.92 -14.81
N VAL A 311 -27.58 -34.64 -15.01
CA VAL A 311 -26.83 -33.74 -14.13
C VAL A 311 -25.96 -32.79 -14.92
N CYS A 312 -25.88 -31.55 -14.47
CA CYS A 312 -24.90 -30.58 -14.96
C CYS A 312 -24.24 -29.87 -13.78
N ALA A 313 -22.94 -29.65 -13.88
CA ALA A 313 -22.18 -28.88 -12.90
C ALA A 313 -21.91 -27.49 -13.49
N ASN A 314 -22.59 -26.46 -12.97
CA ASN A 314 -22.40 -25.08 -13.41
C ASN A 314 -21.72 -24.24 -12.32
N ARG A 315 -20.90 -23.29 -12.74
CA ARG A 315 -20.26 -22.33 -11.83
C ARG A 315 -21.27 -21.21 -11.52
N ILE A 316 -21.84 -21.23 -10.32
CA ILE A 316 -22.55 -20.04 -9.81
C ILE A 316 -21.48 -19.04 -9.40
N THR A 317 -21.33 -17.98 -10.20
CA THR A 317 -20.50 -16.83 -9.83
C THR A 317 -21.44 -15.85 -9.15
N TYR A 318 -21.32 -15.68 -7.83
CA TYR A 318 -22.02 -14.58 -7.15
C TYR A 318 -21.46 -13.26 -7.67
N ILE A 319 -22.36 -12.41 -8.20
CA ILE A 319 -22.09 -11.05 -8.67
C ILE A 319 -22.01 -10.11 -7.46
#